data_AF-A0A7L3CNM6-F1
#
_entry.id   AF-A0A7L3CNM6-F1
#
_cell.length_a   1.000
_cell.length_b   1.000
_cell.length_c   1.000
_cell.angle_alpha   90.00
_cell.angle_beta   90.00
_cell.angle_gamma   90.00
#
_symmetry.space_group_name_H-M   'P 1'
#
loop_
_entity.id
_entity.type
_entity.pdbx_description
1 polymer ?
#
loop_
_entity_poly.entity_id
_entity_poly.type
_entity_poly.pdbx_seq_one_letter_code
_entity_poly.pdbx_strand_id
1 'polypeptide(L)'
;MALASVLRTADPHIAPAAFPLLTAPRDGPGPPGGLAAPPWGAQSPLPGPGLRLLHGTTTLAFKFDLGVIVAVDSRATAGSYIASQTVQKVIEINPYLLGTMAGGAADCSFWERLLARQCRVYELRNKEPISVAAASKLLANMVYQYKGMGLSMGTMICGWDKRGPG
;
A
#
# COMPACT_ATOMS: atom_id res chain seq x y z
N MET A 1 -13.56 -1.25 -22.91
CA MET A 1 -14.22 -0.45 -21.86
C MET A 1 -14.11 -1.18 -20.54
N ALA A 2 -12.99 -1.06 -19.83
CA ALA A 2 -12.85 -1.59 -18.48
C ALA A 2 -13.14 -0.44 -17.51
N LEU A 3 -14.34 -0.43 -16.94
CA LEU A 3 -14.68 0.39 -15.78
C LEU A 3 -13.88 -0.17 -14.60
N ALA A 4 -12.74 0.45 -14.30
CA ALA A 4 -12.15 0.37 -12.97
C ALA A 4 -13.06 1.14 -12.01
N SER A 5 -14.22 0.59 -11.67
CA SER A 5 -15.00 1.06 -10.54
C SER A 5 -14.28 0.59 -9.29
N VAL A 6 -13.23 1.31 -8.91
CA VAL A 6 -12.85 1.39 -7.51
C VAL A 6 -14.15 1.79 -6.81
N LEU A 7 -14.75 0.89 -6.02
CA LEU A 7 -15.87 1.20 -5.14
C LEU A 7 -15.36 2.16 -4.08
N ARG A 8 -15.03 3.40 -4.50
CA ARG A 8 -14.93 4.55 -3.64
C ARG A 8 -16.37 4.83 -3.23
N THR A 9 -16.72 4.51 -2.00
CA THR A 9 -17.71 5.34 -1.30
C THR A 9 -17.10 6.75 -1.26
N ALA A 10 -17.36 7.52 -2.31
CA ALA A 10 -16.85 8.86 -2.47
C ALA A 10 -17.66 9.76 -1.53
N ASP A 11 -17.17 9.95 -0.30
CA ASP A 11 -17.55 11.12 0.47
C ASP A 11 -16.76 12.33 -0.09
N PRO A 12 -17.43 13.38 -0.60
CA PRO A 12 -16.80 14.52 -1.26
C PRO A 12 -16.07 15.48 -0.30
N HIS A 13 -15.85 15.09 0.96
CA HIS A 13 -15.30 15.95 2.02
C HIS A 13 -13.86 15.61 2.46
N ILE A 14 -13.18 14.64 1.85
CA ILE A 14 -11.81 14.28 2.24
C ILE A 14 -10.81 14.94 1.29
N ALA A 15 -10.28 16.09 1.72
CA ALA A 15 -9.10 16.72 1.11
C ALA A 15 -7.92 15.73 1.12
N PRO A 16 -7.01 15.77 0.12
CA PRO A 16 -5.79 14.99 0.17
C PRO A 16 -5.01 15.38 1.42
N ALA A 17 -4.78 14.43 2.33
CA ALA A 17 -4.03 14.68 3.54
C ALA A 17 -2.64 15.20 3.17
N ALA A 18 -2.41 16.49 3.39
CA ALA A 18 -1.07 17.05 3.39
C ALA A 18 -0.31 16.34 4.51
N PHE A 19 0.67 15.51 4.14
CA PHE A 19 1.63 14.98 5.10
C PHE A 19 2.41 16.18 5.66
N PRO A 20 2.25 16.55 6.95
CA PRO A 20 3.14 17.53 7.52
C PRO A 20 4.54 16.92 7.54
N LEU A 21 5.52 17.66 7.05
CA LEU A 21 6.95 17.42 7.26
C LEU A 21 7.23 17.62 8.76
N LEU A 22 6.81 16.65 9.58
CA LEU A 22 7.12 16.63 10.99
C LEU A 22 8.45 15.88 11.16
N THR A 23 9.51 16.65 11.39
CA THR A 23 10.75 16.19 11.99
C THR A 23 10.46 15.77 13.44
N ALA A 24 9.74 14.68 13.63
CA ALA A 24 9.51 14.09 14.95
C ALA A 24 10.64 13.09 15.26
N PRO A 25 11.20 13.10 16.48
CA PRO A 25 12.13 12.07 16.92
C PRO A 25 11.43 10.71 16.80
N ARG A 26 12.13 9.71 16.26
CA ARG A 26 11.57 8.38 15.97
C ARG A 26 11.06 7.63 17.21
N ASP A 27 11.42 8.06 18.42
CA ASP A 27 10.98 7.46 19.68
C ASP A 27 10.68 8.55 20.72
N GLY A 28 9.44 9.05 20.73
CA GLY A 28 8.92 9.80 21.87
C GLY A 28 8.52 8.86 23.01
N PRO A 29 8.59 9.27 24.29
CA PRO A 29 8.06 8.46 25.38
C PRO A 29 6.56 8.24 25.14
N GLY A 30 6.15 6.96 25.12
CA GLY A 30 4.77 6.56 24.87
C GLY A 30 3.79 7.16 25.89
N PRO A 31 2.47 7.10 25.59
CA PRO A 31 1.45 7.66 26.47
C PRO A 31 1.51 7.02 27.87
N PRO A 32 1.08 7.74 28.93
CA PRO A 32 1.07 7.22 30.29
C PRO A 32 0.27 5.92 30.37
N GLY A 33 0.79 4.95 31.14
CA GLY A 33 0.42 3.53 31.08
C GLY A 33 -1.06 3.18 31.31
N GLY A 34 -1.90 4.12 31.77
CA GLY A 34 -3.35 3.93 31.86
C GLY A 34 -4.11 4.10 30.54
N LEU A 35 -3.50 4.74 29.54
CA LEU A 35 -4.03 4.89 28.17
C LEU A 35 -3.30 3.99 27.16
N ALA A 36 -2.29 3.25 27.62
CA ALA A 36 -1.59 2.28 26.81
C ALA A 36 -2.48 1.04 26.66
N ALA A 37 -2.75 0.64 25.41
CA ALA A 37 -3.26 -0.70 25.16
C ALA A 37 -2.28 -1.70 25.80
N PRO A 38 -2.77 -2.77 26.45
CA PRO A 38 -1.91 -3.76 27.10
C PRO A 38 -0.85 -4.27 26.10
N PRO A 39 0.37 -4.63 26.55
CA PRO A 39 1.39 -5.17 25.67
C PRO A 39 0.83 -6.40 24.94
N TRP A 40 0.80 -6.32 23.61
CA TRP A 40 0.19 -7.36 22.78
C TRP A 40 0.96 -8.67 22.92
N GLY A 41 0.27 -9.68 23.46
CA GLY A 41 0.86 -10.91 23.97
C GLY A 41 0.32 -11.31 25.35
N ALA A 42 -0.32 -10.38 26.08
CA ALA A 42 -1.16 -10.74 27.22
C ALA A 42 -2.37 -11.55 26.73
N GLN A 43 -2.42 -12.81 27.16
CA GLN A 43 -3.36 -13.83 26.73
C GLN A 43 -4.81 -13.40 26.96
N SER A 44 -5.64 -13.34 25.91
CA SER A 44 -7.06 -13.59 26.10
C SER A 44 -7.22 -15.12 26.14
N PRO A 45 -7.72 -15.72 27.23
CA PRO A 45 -7.94 -17.15 27.32
C PRO A 45 -9.22 -17.48 26.55
N LEU A 46 -9.19 -17.41 25.22
CA LEU A 46 -10.26 -17.96 24.38
C LEU A 46 -9.90 -19.41 24.04
N PRO A 47 -10.66 -20.41 24.53
CA PRO A 47 -10.38 -21.81 24.26
C PRO A 47 -10.74 -22.14 22.82
N GLY A 48 -9.74 -22.44 22.00
CA GLY A 48 -9.85 -22.89 20.62
C GLY A 48 -8.48 -22.89 19.95
N PRO A 49 -8.31 -23.49 18.75
CA PRO A 49 -7.10 -23.30 17.95
C PRO A 49 -7.04 -21.83 17.53
N GLY A 50 -6.57 -20.98 18.44
CA GLY A 50 -6.60 -19.53 18.31
C GLY A 50 -5.75 -19.12 17.12
N LEU A 51 -6.40 -18.63 16.07
CA LEU A 51 -5.70 -17.94 14.99
C LEU A 51 -5.06 -16.71 15.62
N ARG A 52 -3.75 -16.76 15.88
CA ARG A 52 -3.00 -15.64 16.42
C ARG A 52 -2.90 -14.59 15.34
N LEU A 53 -3.87 -13.68 15.31
CA LEU A 53 -3.90 -12.56 14.38
C LEU A 53 -2.67 -11.67 14.66
N LEU A 54 -1.63 -11.85 13.86
CA LEU A 54 -0.52 -10.91 13.81
C LEU A 54 -1.07 -9.59 13.26
N HIS A 55 -0.86 -8.52 14.01
CA HIS A 55 -1.37 -7.22 13.65
C HIS A 55 -0.44 -6.60 12.61
N GLY A 56 -0.99 -6.19 11.48
CA GLY A 56 -0.24 -5.63 10.38
C GLY A 56 -1.16 -5.19 9.26
N THR A 57 -0.54 -4.63 8.23
CA THR A 57 -1.23 -4.34 6.97
C THR A 57 -1.52 -5.64 6.23
N THR A 58 -2.77 -5.82 5.80
CA THR A 58 -3.22 -6.98 5.02
C THR A 58 -3.65 -6.49 3.64
N THR A 59 -2.91 -6.94 2.63
CA THR A 59 -3.24 -6.69 1.22
C THR A 59 -3.25 -8.02 0.51
N LEU A 60 -4.24 -8.22 -0.36
CA LEU A 60 -4.34 -9.42 -1.20
C LEU A 60 -4.82 -9.03 -2.59
N ALA A 61 -4.29 -9.71 -3.59
CA ALA A 61 -4.74 -9.58 -4.95
C ALA A 61 -4.78 -10.98 -5.57
N PHE A 62 -5.81 -11.25 -6.37
CA PHE A 62 -5.90 -12.49 -7.13
C PHE A 62 -6.46 -12.23 -8.52
N LYS A 63 -5.95 -13.01 -9.46
CA LYS A 63 -6.37 -13.02 -10.85
C LYS A 63 -7.47 -14.05 -11.06
N PHE A 64 -8.44 -13.70 -11.87
CA PHE A 64 -9.54 -14.56 -12.31
C PHE A 64 -9.87 -14.26 -13.78
N ASP A 65 -10.77 -15.02 -14.39
CA ASP A 65 -10.99 -14.96 -15.84
C ASP A 65 -11.42 -13.58 -16.36
N LEU A 66 -12.15 -12.80 -15.55
CA LEU A 66 -12.61 -11.46 -15.92
C LEU A 66 -11.67 -10.33 -15.46
N GLY A 67 -10.57 -10.64 -14.76
CA GLY A 67 -9.60 -9.61 -14.36
C GLY A 67 -8.82 -9.89 -13.09
N VAL A 68 -8.57 -8.82 -12.32
CA VAL A 68 -7.85 -8.86 -11.05
C VAL A 68 -8.70 -8.15 -10.00
N ILE A 69 -8.86 -8.76 -8.84
CA ILE A 69 -9.44 -8.12 -7.66
C ILE A 69 -8.31 -7.80 -6.70
N VAL A 70 -8.31 -6.58 -6.18
CA VAL A 70 -7.40 -6.10 -5.15
C VAL A 70 -8.22 -5.73 -3.92
N ALA A 71 -7.86 -6.29 -2.77
CA ALA A 71 -8.49 -5.99 -1.50
C ALA A 71 -7.42 -5.64 -0.47
N VAL A 72 -7.67 -4.57 0.29
CA VAL A 72 -6.73 -4.04 1.30
C VAL A 72 -7.50 -3.65 2.55
N ASP A 73 -6.85 -3.74 3.71
CA ASP A 73 -7.33 -3.11 4.93
C ASP A 73 -6.98 -1.61 4.95
N SER A 74 -7.61 -0.84 5.84
CA SER A 74 -7.43 0.62 5.95
C SER A 74 -6.75 1.07 7.24
N ARG A 75 -6.35 0.14 8.10
CA ARG A 75 -5.76 0.44 9.42
C ARG A 75 -4.26 0.73 9.30
N ALA A 76 -3.80 1.86 9.85
CA ALA A 76 -2.39 2.16 10.06
C ALA A 76 -2.08 2.26 11.55
N THR A 77 -0.94 1.70 11.95
CA THR A 77 -0.48 1.65 13.33
C THR A 77 0.93 2.23 13.46
N ALA A 78 1.22 2.85 14.60
CA ALA A 78 2.53 3.32 15.01
C ALA A 78 2.87 2.60 16.33
N GLY A 79 3.51 1.44 16.23
CA GLY A 79 3.67 0.53 17.37
C GLY A 79 2.31 -0.05 17.81
N SER A 80 1.98 0.07 19.09
CA SER A 80 0.69 -0.37 19.65
C SER A 80 -0.46 0.62 19.41
N TYR A 81 -0.16 1.84 18.94
CA TYR A 81 -1.16 2.88 18.72
C TYR A 81 -1.74 2.81 17.30
N ILE A 82 -3.07 2.84 17.18
CA ILE A 82 -3.75 2.97 15.88
C ILE A 82 -3.74 4.43 15.47
N ALA A 83 -2.88 4.77 14.50
CA ALA A 83 -2.74 6.14 14.00
C ALA A 83 -3.94 6.54 13.13
N SER A 84 -4.46 5.63 12.31
CA SER A 84 -5.63 5.89 11.46
C SER A 84 -6.33 4.58 11.08
N GLN A 85 -7.63 4.66 10.80
CA GLN A 85 -8.46 3.55 10.32
C GLN A 85 -8.96 3.76 8.88
N THR A 86 -8.56 4.85 8.23
CA THR A 86 -9.07 5.28 6.91
C THR A 86 -7.96 5.47 5.88
N VAL A 87 -6.82 4.81 6.07
CA VAL A 87 -5.69 4.92 5.15
C VAL A 87 -6.01 4.19 3.85
N GLN A 88 -5.83 4.87 2.72
CA GLN A 88 -5.94 4.27 1.40
C GLN A 88 -4.65 3.52 1.07
N LYS A 89 -4.73 2.18 1.11
CA LYS A 89 -3.60 1.31 0.79
C LYS A 89 -3.60 0.78 -0.64
N VAL A 90 -4.57 1.20 -1.44
CA VAL A 90 -4.50 1.08 -2.90
C VAL A 90 -4.05 2.43 -3.44
N ILE A 91 -2.95 2.43 -4.19
CA ILE A 91 -2.41 3.61 -4.84
C ILE A 91 -2.69 3.48 -6.33
N GLU A 92 -3.34 4.49 -6.88
CA GLU A 92 -3.61 4.56 -8.31
C GLU A 92 -2.38 5.09 -9.04
N ILE A 93 -1.66 4.18 -9.70
CA ILE A 93 -0.44 4.52 -10.45
C ILE A 93 -0.84 5.17 -11.77
N ASN A 94 -1.76 4.54 -12.50
CA ASN A 94 -2.35 4.99 -13.75
C ASN A 94 -3.81 4.50 -13.83
N PRO A 95 -4.64 4.99 -14.78
CA PRO A 95 -6.01 4.49 -14.95
C PRO A 95 -6.15 2.98 -15.20
N TYR A 96 -5.05 2.29 -15.54
CA TYR A 96 -4.99 0.85 -15.82
C TYR A 96 -4.00 0.08 -14.91
N LEU A 97 -3.33 0.75 -13.97
CA LEU A 97 -2.37 0.15 -13.03
C LEU A 97 -2.68 0.58 -11.59
N LEU A 98 -2.75 -0.41 -10.70
CA LEU A 98 -2.91 -0.24 -9.26
C LEU A 98 -1.68 -0.79 -8.54
N GLY A 99 -1.28 -0.10 -7.48
CA GLY A 99 -0.27 -0.54 -6.52
C GLY A 99 -0.90 -0.77 -5.15
N THR A 100 -0.29 -1.64 -4.34
CA THR A 100 -0.74 -1.87 -2.95
C THR A 100 0.34 -1.46 -1.96
N MET A 101 -0.04 -0.77 -0.90
CA MET A 101 0.89 -0.36 0.14
C MET A 101 0.96 -1.39 1.27
N ALA A 102 2.09 -2.09 1.41
CA ALA A 102 2.45 -2.83 2.62
C ALA A 102 3.90 -2.57 3.03
N GLY A 103 4.15 -2.39 4.33
CA GLY A 103 5.44 -1.95 4.86
C GLY A 103 5.44 -0.48 5.25
N GLY A 104 6.55 0.21 5.01
CA GLY A 104 6.71 1.64 5.27
C GLY A 104 5.77 2.45 4.38
N ALA A 105 4.83 3.17 5.01
CA ALA A 105 3.82 3.94 4.27
C ALA A 105 4.44 5.02 3.37
N ALA A 106 5.51 5.68 3.85
CA ALA A 106 6.24 6.68 3.09
C ALA A 106 7.00 6.06 1.91
N ASP A 107 7.65 4.91 2.12
CA ASP A 107 8.40 4.21 1.07
C ASP A 107 7.49 3.81 -0.09
N CYS A 108 6.38 3.12 0.21
CA CYS A 108 5.44 2.68 -0.81
C CYS A 108 4.86 3.88 -1.58
N SER A 109 4.37 4.89 -0.85
CA SER A 109 3.76 6.09 -1.46
C SER A 109 4.75 6.85 -2.36
N PHE A 110 6.00 6.98 -1.93
CA PHE A 110 7.01 7.70 -2.70
C PHE A 110 7.39 6.95 -3.98
N TRP A 111 7.75 5.67 -3.85
CA TRP A 111 8.27 4.88 -4.96
C TRP A 111 7.18 4.52 -5.98
N GLU A 112 5.95 4.27 -5.55
CA GLU A 112 4.84 4.05 -6.48
C GLU A 112 4.47 5.33 -7.25
N ARG A 113 4.56 6.51 -6.62
CA ARG A 113 4.39 7.79 -7.30
C ARG A 113 5.54 8.07 -8.27
N LEU A 114 6.77 7.69 -7.94
CA LEU A 114 7.90 7.76 -8.86
C LEU A 114 7.70 6.80 -10.05
N LEU A 115 7.18 5.60 -9.80
CA LEU A 115 6.82 4.66 -10.85
C LEU A 115 5.74 5.24 -11.78
N ALA A 116 4.69 5.85 -11.24
CA ALA A 116 3.66 6.54 -12.03
C ALA A 116 4.26 7.58 -12.99
N ARG A 117 5.21 8.40 -12.50
CA ARG A 117 5.95 9.34 -13.33
C ARG A 117 6.71 8.63 -14.45
N GLN A 118 7.43 7.55 -14.13
CA GLN A 118 8.23 6.81 -15.12
C GLN A 118 7.33 6.13 -16.17
N CYS A 119 6.20 5.54 -15.75
CA CYS A 119 5.18 4.98 -16.64
C CYS A 119 4.62 6.05 -17.58
N ARG A 120 4.36 7.26 -17.08
CA ARG A 120 3.88 8.37 -17.91
C ARG A 120 4.92 8.83 -18.94
N VAL A 121 6.19 8.91 -18.55
CA VAL A 121 7.28 9.26 -19.48
C VAL A 121 7.43 8.18 -20.56
N TYR A 122 7.33 6.90 -20.20
CA TYR A 122 7.34 5.79 -21.16
C TYR A 122 6.20 5.92 -22.18
N GLU A 123 4.99 6.21 -21.70
CA GLU A 123 3.81 6.38 -22.54
C GLU A 123 3.98 7.53 -23.55
N LEU A 124 4.52 8.67 -23.10
CA LEU A 124 4.76 9.82 -23.98
C LEU A 124 5.84 9.55 -25.04
N ARG A 125 6.87 8.77 -24.71
CA ARG A 125 7.97 8.45 -25.63
C ARG A 125 7.56 7.43 -26.70
N ASN A 126 6.85 6.39 -26.29
CA ASN A 126 6.52 5.27 -27.17
C ASN A 126 5.11 5.38 -27.78
N LYS A 127 4.30 6.35 -27.31
CA LYS A 127 2.88 6.51 -27.66
C LYS A 127 2.04 5.26 -27.36
N GLU A 128 2.47 4.47 -26.38
CA GLU A 128 1.85 3.22 -25.98
C GLU A 128 1.89 3.08 -24.45
N PRO A 129 0.81 2.61 -23.79
CA PRO A 129 0.82 2.33 -22.36
C PRO A 129 1.88 1.28 -22.00
N ILE A 130 2.39 1.37 -20.78
CA ILE A 130 3.39 0.42 -20.29
C ILE A 130 2.74 -0.91 -19.91
N SER A 131 3.44 -2.02 -20.16
CA SER A 131 3.01 -3.35 -19.69
C SER A 131 3.16 -3.49 -18.18
N VAL A 132 2.29 -4.32 -17.55
CA VAL A 132 2.37 -4.63 -16.11
C VAL A 132 3.74 -5.23 -15.76
N ALA A 133 4.25 -6.13 -16.63
CA ALA A 133 5.57 -6.75 -16.46
C ALA A 133 6.73 -5.74 -16.54
N ALA A 134 6.64 -4.73 -17.42
CA ALA A 134 7.67 -3.70 -17.50
C ALA A 134 7.59 -2.75 -16.29
N ALA A 135 6.38 -2.37 -15.85
CA ALA A 135 6.19 -1.53 -14.67
C ALA A 135 6.73 -2.19 -13.40
N SER A 136 6.39 -3.46 -13.15
CA SER A 136 6.90 -4.20 -11.99
C SER A 136 8.42 -4.37 -12.03
N LYS A 137 9.00 -4.62 -13.21
CA LYS A 137 10.46 -4.73 -13.36
C LYS A 137 11.17 -3.40 -13.14
N LEU A 138 10.62 -2.29 -13.61
CA LEU A 138 11.16 -0.95 -13.35
C LEU A 138 11.18 -0.65 -11.85
N LEU A 139 10.09 -0.93 -11.14
CA LEU A 139 10.02 -0.74 -9.69
C LEU A 139 11.04 -1.61 -8.97
N ALA A 140 11.12 -2.90 -9.30
CA ALA A 140 12.09 -3.81 -8.72
C ALA A 140 13.53 -3.32 -8.92
N ASN A 141 13.86 -2.82 -10.13
CA ASN A 141 15.19 -2.28 -10.41
C ASN A 141 15.49 -1.00 -9.62
N MET A 142 14.51 -0.09 -9.48
CA MET A 142 14.67 1.13 -8.67
C MET A 142 14.91 0.79 -7.20
N VAL A 143 14.09 -0.08 -6.61
CA VAL A 143 14.20 -0.47 -5.20
C VAL A 143 15.48 -1.28 -4.95
N TYR A 144 15.91 -2.11 -5.90
CA TYR A 144 17.13 -2.91 -5.77
C TYR A 144 18.40 -2.06 -5.59
N GLN A 145 18.45 -0.86 -6.17
CA GLN A 145 19.58 0.06 -5.98
C GLN A 145 19.77 0.51 -4.52
N TYR A 146 18.71 0.42 -3.71
CA TYR A 146 18.69 0.80 -2.30
C TYR A 146 18.70 -0.43 -1.37
N LYS A 147 19.05 -1.60 -1.90
CA LYS A 147 19.15 -2.84 -1.11
C LYS A 147 20.15 -2.64 0.03
N GLY A 148 19.71 -2.95 1.26
CA GLY A 148 20.53 -2.81 2.48
C GLY A 148 20.45 -1.43 3.15
N MET A 149 19.73 -0.45 2.57
CA MET A 149 19.57 0.89 3.15
C MET A 149 18.33 1.03 4.06
N GLY A 150 17.69 -0.09 4.42
CA GLY A 150 16.54 -0.11 5.34
C GLY A 150 15.19 0.28 4.72
N LEU A 151 15.04 0.20 3.38
CA LEU A 151 13.72 0.32 2.74
C LEU A 151 12.82 -0.85 3.13
N SER A 152 11.57 -0.55 3.47
CA SER A 152 10.55 -1.56 3.78
C SER A 152 9.35 -1.39 2.87
N MET A 153 9.32 -2.11 1.76
CA MET A 153 8.20 -2.08 0.82
C MET A 153 7.84 -3.49 0.36
N GLY A 154 6.56 -3.84 0.50
CA GLY A 154 5.91 -4.94 -0.19
C GLY A 154 4.72 -4.37 -0.96
N THR A 155 4.81 -4.33 -2.28
CA THR A 155 3.73 -3.85 -3.14
C THR A 155 3.43 -4.85 -4.24
N MET A 156 2.15 -5.01 -4.53
CA MET A 156 1.65 -5.76 -5.68
C MET A 156 1.29 -4.74 -6.76
N ILE A 157 1.85 -4.92 -7.95
CA ILE A 157 1.48 -4.14 -9.13
C ILE A 157 0.46 -4.96 -9.90
N CYS A 158 -0.77 -4.47 -9.96
CA CYS A 158 -1.88 -5.11 -10.63
C CYS A 158 -2.35 -4.24 -11.79
N GLY A 159 -2.75 -4.85 -12.90
CA GLY A 159 -3.35 -4.11 -13.99
C GLY A 159 -3.83 -4.98 -15.13
N TRP A 160 -4.22 -4.30 -16.20
CA TRP A 160 -4.63 -4.95 -17.43
C TRP A 160 -3.74 -4.47 -18.57
N ASP A 161 -3.11 -5.42 -19.25
CA ASP A 161 -2.23 -5.17 -20.39
C ASP A 161 -2.71 -5.95 -21.63
N LYS A 162 -2.02 -5.77 -22.77
CA LYS A 162 -2.25 -6.50 -24.03
C LYS A 162 -2.25 -8.03 -23.86
N ARG A 163 -1.57 -8.56 -22.84
CA ARG A 163 -1.50 -9.99 -22.50
C ARG A 163 -2.60 -10.46 -21.54
N GLY A 164 -3.54 -9.57 -21.19
CA GLY A 164 -4.63 -9.83 -20.26
C GLY A 164 -4.37 -9.29 -18.84
N PRO A 165 -5.04 -9.87 -17.82
CA PRO A 165 -4.87 -9.44 -16.44
C PRO A 165 -3.49 -9.86 -15.90
N GLY A 166 -2.82 -8.95 -15.21
CA GLY A 166 -1.47 -9.13 -14.68
C GLY A 166 -1.23 -8.48 -13.33
#